data_AF-A0A5Q0UNN8-F1
#
_entry.id   AF-A0A5Q0UNN8-F1
#
_cell.length_a   1.000
_cell.length_b   1.000
_cell.length_c   1.000
_cell.angle_alpha   90.00
_cell.angle_beta   90.00
_cell.angle_gamma   90.00
#
_symmetry.space_group_name_H-M   'P 1'
#
loop_
_entity.id
_entity.type
_entity.pdbx_description
1 polymer ?
#
loop_
_entity_poly.entity_id
_entity_poly.type
_entity_poly.pdbx_seq_one_letter_code
_entity_poly.pdbx_strand_id
1 'polypeptide(L)' 'MSEGVPCVVVRSHDQSHGYGGQPMVVNVDIGQARRVQQGGDSEGFDDGDCP' A
#
# COMPACT_ATOMS: atom_id res chain seq x y z
N MET A 1 -3.68 13.22 -20.92
CA MET A 1 -2.87 12.23 -20.21
C MET A 1 -3.24 12.39 -18.76
N SER A 2 -3.87 11.39 -18.12
CA SER A 2 -4.23 11.54 -16.71
C SER A 2 -2.92 11.73 -15.93
N GLU A 3 -2.88 12.71 -15.04
CA GLU A 3 -1.79 12.94 -14.08
C GLU A 3 -1.84 11.85 -13.00
N GLY A 4 -2.08 10.60 -13.41
CA GLY A 4 -2.52 9.51 -12.58
C GLY A 4 -1.56 9.33 -11.43
N VAL A 5 -2.09 9.17 -10.22
CA VAL A 5 -1.31 8.77 -9.06
C VAL A 5 -0.80 7.35 -9.38
N PRO A 6 0.49 7.17 -9.71
CA PRO A 6 0.98 5.90 -10.22
C PRO A 6 0.97 4.84 -9.11
N CYS A 7 0.97 5.27 -7.85
CA CYS A 7 1.19 4.43 -6.69
C CYS A 7 0.14 4.68 -5.61
N VAL A 8 -0.60 3.63 -5.26
CA VAL A 8 -1.62 3.69 -4.20
C VAL A 8 -1.26 2.71 -3.08
N VAL A 9 -1.51 3.14 -1.84
CA VAL A 9 -1.39 2.27 -0.67
C VAL A 9 -2.77 1.71 -0.34
N VAL A 10 -2.89 0.39 -0.39
CA VAL A 10 -4.10 -0.34 -0.02
C VAL A 10 -3.90 -0.92 1.38
N ARG A 11 -4.73 -0.47 2.31
CA ARG A 11 -4.81 -1.04 3.67
C ARG A 11 -6.07 -1.87 3.79
N SER A 12 -5.91 -3.19 3.87
CA SER A 12 -7.03 -4.08 4.17
C SER A 12 -7.49 -3.85 5.61
N HIS A 13 -8.78 -3.63 5.79
CA HIS A 13 -9.37 -3.63 7.12
C HIS A 13 -9.66 -5.08 7.52
N ASP A 14 -8.89 -5.63 8.46
CA ASP A 14 -9.28 -6.85 9.15
C ASP A 14 -10.13 -6.42 10.36
N GLN A 15 -11.44 -6.68 10.36
CA GLN A 15 -12.33 -6.14 11.40
C GLN A 15 -11.92 -6.57 12.82
N SER A 16 -11.16 -7.67 12.95
CA SER A 16 -10.64 -8.17 14.23
C SER A 16 -9.44 -7.38 14.75
N HIS A 17 -8.73 -6.65 13.89
CA HIS A 17 -7.56 -5.86 14.25
C HIS A 17 -7.64 -4.50 13.53
N GLY A 18 -7.86 -3.41 14.26
CA GLY A 18 -8.16 -2.08 13.70
C GLY A 18 -7.24 -1.55 12.58
N TYR A 19 -6.02 -2.10 12.44
CA TYR A 19 -5.06 -1.85 11.36
C TYR A 19 -4.50 -3.13 10.70
N GLY A 20 -5.00 -4.31 11.06
CA GLY A 20 -4.32 -5.61 10.90
C GLY A 20 -4.47 -6.31 9.56
N GLY A 21 -4.56 -5.55 8.47
CA GLY A 21 -4.29 -6.08 7.15
C GLY A 21 -2.86 -5.72 6.73
N GLN A 22 -2.11 -6.68 6.17
CA GLN A 22 -0.81 -6.40 5.56
C GLN A 22 -0.99 -5.32 4.47
N PRO A 23 -0.36 -4.13 4.58
CA PRO A 23 -0.49 -3.11 3.55
C PRO A 23 0.12 -3.58 2.23
N MET A 24 -0.47 -3.11 1.13
CA MET A 24 0.06 -3.31 -0.22
C MET A 24 0.29 -1.98 -0.90
N VAL A 25 1.44 -1.84 -1.55
CA VAL A 25 1.74 -0.73 -2.46
C VAL A 25 1.49 -1.23 -3.88
N VAL A 26 0.65 -0.52 -4.63
CA VAL A 26 0.21 -0.92 -5.97
C VAL A 26 0.62 0.15 -6.96
N ASN A 27 1.42 -0.24 -7.95
CA ASN A 27 1.67 0.56 -9.14
C ASN A 27 0.56 0.30 -10.16
N VAL A 28 -0.32 1.28 -10.37
CA VAL A 28 -1.51 1.13 -11.23
C VAL A 28 -1.19 1.24 -12.71
N ASP A 29 -0.06 1.86 -13.07
CA ASP A 29 0.34 2.04 -14.46
C ASP A 29 0.85 0.73 -15.06
N ILE A 30 1.60 -0.05 -14.27
CA ILE A 30 2.21 -1.32 -14.72
C ILE A 30 1.52 -2.55 -14.12
N GLY A 31 0.53 -2.38 -13.25
CA GLY A 31 -0.23 -3.46 -12.63
C GLY A 31 0.58 -4.31 -11.63
N GLN A 32 1.62 -3.75 -11.01
CA GLN A 32 2.43 -4.44 -10.01
C GLN A 32 1.97 -4.12 -8.59
N ALA A 33 2.11 -5.10 -7.69
CA ALA A 33 1.77 -4.94 -6.29
C ALA A 33 2.84 -5.56 -5.39
N ARG A 34 3.21 -4.84 -4.33
CA ARG A 34 4.14 -5.29 -3.29
C ARG A 34 3.44 -5.33 -1.94
N ARG A 35 3.55 -6.45 -1.23
CA ARG A 35 3.14 -6.55 0.18
C ARG A 35 4.23 -5.98 1.07
N VAL A 36 3.85 -5.13 2.01
CA VAL A 36 4.78 -4.52 2.97
C VAL A 36 4.55 -5.14 4.33
N GLN A 37 5.61 -5.74 4.89
CA GLN A 37 5.61 -6.26 6.25
C GLN A 37 5.62 -5.08 7.23
N GLN A 38 4.43 -4.75 7.74
CA GLN A 38 4.22 -3.73 8.76
C GLN A 38 4.03 -4.39 10.13
N GLY A 39 4.64 -3.79 11.16
CA GLY A 39 4.47 -4.19 12.55
C GLY A 39 3.10 -3.79 13.13
N GLY A 40 2.99 -3.77 14.46
CA GLY A 40 1.76 -3.34 15.14
C GLY A 40 1.50 -1.83 15.08
N ASP A 41 2.53 -1.04 14.76
CA ASP A 41 2.48 0.40 14.64
C ASP A 41 2.28 0.84 13.19
N SER A 42 1.69 2.02 12.98
CA SER A 42 1.55 2.60 11.65
C SER A 42 2.88 3.16 11.14
N GLU A 43 3.26 2.73 9.94
CA GLU A 43 4.39 3.29 9.19
C GLU A 43 3.88 4.13 8.00
N GLY A 44 4.71 5.10 7.61
CA GLY A 44 4.52 5.93 6.42
C GLY A 44 5.00 5.22 5.15
N PHE A 45 4.63 5.78 3.99
CA PHE A 45 5.02 5.30 2.66
C PHE A 45 5.51 6.48 1.82
N ASP A 46 6.48 6.25 0.96
CA ASP A 46 6.97 7.25 -0.01
C ASP A 46 7.07 6.68 -1.44
N ASP A 47 7.46 7.51 -2.40
CA ASP A 47 7.54 7.12 -3.81
C ASP A 47 8.52 5.95 -4.05
N GLY A 48 9.55 5.81 -3.21
CA GLY A 48 10.52 4.72 -3.26
C GLY A 48 9.95 3.36 -2.84
N ASP A 49 8.78 3.34 -2.20
CA ASP A 49 8.09 2.09 -1.87
C ASP A 49 7.36 1.46 -3.06
N CYS A 50 7.22 2.20 -4.17
CA CYS A 50 6.47 1.78 -5.33
C CYS A 50 7.30 0.86 -6.25
N PRO A 51 6.77 -0.33 -6.61
CA PRO A 51 7.43 -1.27 -7.51
C PRO A 51 7.44 -0.81 -8.98
#